data_AF-A0A521C647-F1
#
_entry.id   AF-A0A521C647-F1
#
_cell.length_a   1.000
_cell.length_b   1.000
_cell.length_c   1.000
_cell.angle_alpha   90.00
_cell.angle_beta   90.00
_cell.angle_gamma   90.00
#
_symmetry.space_group_name_H-M   'P 1'
#
loop_
_entity.id
_entity.type
_entity.pdbx_description
1 polymer ?
#
loop_
_entity_poly.entity_id
_entity_poly.type
_entity_poly.pdbx_seq_one_letter_code
_entity_poly.pdbx_strand_id
1 'polypeptide(L)'
;MRKFQLVLKVKTYELYEIQKRIKDIKLEISNLEKRIEIVQSKLREINFLTSKNVSEYKQKFLFANFLLEEVNNLKENVKKLSKKLEIEKEKFLKKKAELEIIEKLKEKRIKEKERYEEIQLERFLNEVYNNYNRS
;
A
#
# COMPACT_ATOMS: atom_id res chain seq x y z
N MET A 1 -3.48 0.19 29.33
CA MET A 1 -2.92 -0.74 28.33
C MET A 1 -3.92 -1.19 27.27
N ARG A 2 -5.13 -1.65 27.61
CA ARG A 2 -6.16 -2.07 26.62
C ARG A 2 -6.45 -1.06 25.50
N LYS A 3 -6.52 0.24 25.82
CA LYS A 3 -6.73 1.31 24.82
C LYS A 3 -5.62 1.35 23.75
N PHE A 4 -4.34 1.16 24.11
CA PHE A 4 -3.23 1.12 23.14
C PHE A 4 -3.30 -0.12 22.24
N GLN A 5 -3.63 -1.28 22.81
CA GLN A 5 -3.79 -2.52 22.04
C GLN A 5 -4.89 -2.39 20.99
N LEU A 6 -6.03 -1.77 21.36
CA LEU A 6 -7.13 -1.53 20.43
C LEU A 6 -6.71 -0.58 19.30
N VAL A 7 -6.07 0.54 19.63
CA VAL A 7 -5.57 1.51 18.64
C VAL A 7 -4.57 0.85 17.69
N LEU A 8 -3.60 0.08 18.20
CA LEU A 8 -2.64 -0.64 17.37
C LEU A 8 -3.36 -1.61 16.42
N LYS A 9 -4.29 -2.43 16.94
CA LYS A 9 -5.03 -3.39 16.12
C LYS A 9 -5.78 -2.71 14.96
N VAL A 10 -6.47 -1.60 15.24
CA VAL A 10 -7.19 -0.83 14.22
C VAL A 10 -6.22 -0.26 13.19
N LYS A 11 -5.12 0.36 13.64
CA LYS A 11 -4.15 1.00 12.74
C LYS A 11 -3.39 -0.02 11.88
N THR A 12 -3.05 -1.19 12.43
CA THR A 12 -2.45 -2.29 11.67
C THR A 12 -3.41 -2.83 10.62
N TYR A 13 -4.71 -2.94 10.95
CA TYR A 13 -5.72 -3.34 9.97
C TYR A 13 -5.88 -2.30 8.84
N GLU A 14 -5.94 -1.01 9.17
CA GLU A 14 -5.95 0.07 8.16
C GLU A 14 -4.71 -0.01 7.23
N LEU A 15 -3.54 -0.31 7.78
CA LEU A 15 -2.31 -0.47 7.01
C LEU A 15 -2.38 -1.69 6.07
N TYR A 16 -2.92 -2.82 6.55
CA TYR A 16 -3.14 -4.02 5.75
C TYR A 16 -4.07 -3.76 4.55
N GLU A 17 -5.17 -3.04 4.77
CA GLU A 17 -6.10 -2.69 3.69
C GLU A 17 -5.43 -1.80 2.63
N ILE A 18 -4.56 -0.86 3.03
CA ILE A 18 -3.78 -0.06 2.06
C ILE A 18 -2.83 -0.98 1.26
N GLN A 19 -2.13 -1.91 1.92
CA GLN A 19 -1.23 -2.85 1.23
C GLN A 19 -1.97 -3.71 0.21
N LYS A 20 -3.18 -4.17 0.56
CA LYS A 20 -4.04 -4.92 -0.35
C LYS A 20 -4.40 -4.09 -1.58
N ARG A 21 -4.87 -2.84 -1.40
CA ARG A 21 -5.16 -1.93 -2.52
C ARG A 21 -3.95 -1.68 -3.41
N ILE A 22 -2.75 -1.50 -2.83
CA ILE A 22 -1.50 -1.37 -3.60
C ILE A 22 -1.24 -2.61 -4.46
N LYS A 23 -1.42 -3.80 -3.90
CA LYS A 23 -1.24 -5.07 -4.63
C LYS A 23 -2.23 -5.20 -5.78
N ASP A 24 -3.49 -4.87 -5.53
CA ASP A 24 -4.56 -4.97 -6.53
C ASP A 24 -4.30 -3.99 -7.70
N ILE A 25 -3.92 -2.74 -7.41
CA ILE A 25 -3.57 -1.74 -8.44
C ILE A 25 -2.35 -2.20 -9.25
N LYS A 26 -1.32 -2.75 -8.61
CA LYS A 26 -0.14 -3.29 -9.32
C LYS A 26 -0.52 -4.42 -10.27
N LEU A 27 -1.41 -5.31 -9.84
CA LEU A 27 -1.90 -6.41 -10.67
C LEU A 27 -2.68 -5.87 -11.88
N GLU A 28 -3.54 -4.88 -11.66
CA GLU A 28 -4.32 -4.24 -12.72
C GLU A 28 -3.43 -3.56 -13.76
N ILE A 29 -2.40 -2.82 -13.31
CA ILE A 29 -1.40 -2.22 -14.20
C ILE A 29 -0.70 -3.31 -15.03
N SER A 30 -0.21 -4.37 -14.40
CA SER A 30 0.48 -5.46 -15.10
C SER A 30 -0.42 -6.14 -16.14
N ASN A 31 -1.71 -6.32 -15.84
CA ASN A 31 -2.66 -6.88 -16.79
C ASN A 31 -2.91 -5.95 -17.99
N LEU A 32 -2.98 -4.63 -17.76
CA LEU A 32 -3.11 -3.66 -18.84
C LEU A 32 -1.85 -3.59 -19.70
N GLU A 33 -0.66 -3.65 -19.11
CA GLU A 33 0.61 -3.70 -19.83
C GLU A 33 0.70 -4.92 -20.76
N LYS A 34 0.29 -6.10 -20.27
CA LYS A 34 0.19 -7.31 -21.11
C LYS A 34 -0.82 -7.13 -22.25
N ARG A 35 -1.96 -6.50 -21.98
CA ARG A 35 -2.95 -6.23 -23.04
C ARG A 35 -2.39 -5.27 -24.10
N ILE A 36 -1.65 -4.24 -23.70
CA ILE A 36 -0.96 -3.34 -24.63
C ILE A 36 0.00 -4.15 -25.52
N GLU A 37 0.80 -5.04 -24.94
CA GLU A 37 1.75 -5.87 -25.69
C GLU A 37 1.04 -6.74 -26.74
N ILE A 38 -0.06 -7.40 -26.36
CA ILE A 38 -0.88 -8.22 -27.28
C ILE A 38 -1.42 -7.37 -28.43
N VAL A 39 -1.99 -6.19 -28.14
CA VAL A 39 -2.55 -5.31 -29.18
C VAL A 39 -1.45 -4.77 -30.09
N GLN A 40 -0.28 -4.42 -29.54
CA GLN A 40 0.89 -4.01 -30.32
C GLN A 40 1.42 -5.13 -31.21
N SER A 41 1.37 -6.38 -30.76
CA SER A 41 1.72 -7.54 -31.61
C SER A 41 0.78 -7.66 -32.81
N LYS A 42 -0.54 -7.58 -32.57
CA LYS A 42 -1.55 -7.59 -33.64
C LYS A 42 -1.35 -6.45 -34.64
N LEU A 43 -1.00 -5.25 -34.17
CA LEU A 43 -0.65 -4.13 -35.05
C LEU A 43 0.55 -4.44 -35.94
N ARG A 44 1.60 -5.05 -35.40
CA ARG A 44 2.76 -5.48 -36.19
C ARG A 44 2.37 -6.52 -37.24
N GLU A 45 1.59 -7.52 -36.86
CA GLU A 45 1.09 -8.54 -37.79
C GLU A 45 0.32 -7.93 -38.97
N ILE A 46 -0.59 -6.98 -38.70
CA ILE A 46 -1.35 -6.28 -39.75
C ILE A 46 -0.41 -5.54 -40.70
N ASN A 47 0.65 -4.91 -40.20
CA ASN A 47 1.63 -4.19 -41.02
C ASN A 47 2.42 -5.12 -41.96
N PHE A 48 2.58 -6.40 -41.62
CA PHE A 48 3.26 -7.37 -42.49
C PHE A 48 2.34 -8.04 -43.51
N LEU A 49 1.02 -7.95 -43.36
CA LEU A 49 0.08 -8.54 -44.30
C LEU A 49 0.02 -7.72 -45.60
N THR A 50 0.38 -8.34 -46.73
CA THR A 50 0.19 -7.76 -48.07
C THR A 50 -1.29 -7.68 -48.44
N SER A 51 -1.70 -6.60 -49.12
CA SER A 51 -3.08 -6.38 -49.57
C SER A 51 -3.19 -6.69 -51.05
N LYS A 52 -4.20 -7.44 -51.46
CA LYS A 52 -4.39 -7.85 -52.86
C LYS A 52 -5.20 -6.83 -53.66
N ASN A 53 -5.94 -5.95 -52.98
CA ASN A 53 -6.74 -4.89 -53.60
C ASN A 53 -6.92 -3.69 -52.66
N VAL A 54 -7.50 -2.61 -53.20
CA VAL A 54 -7.74 -1.34 -52.49
C VAL A 54 -8.72 -1.52 -51.32
N SER A 55 -9.71 -2.40 -51.45
CA SER A 55 -10.70 -2.65 -50.39
C SER A 55 -10.05 -3.30 -49.15
N GLU A 56 -9.24 -4.34 -49.36
CA GLU A 56 -8.46 -4.99 -48.30
C GLU A 56 -7.49 -4.00 -47.63
N TYR A 57 -6.84 -3.14 -48.42
CA TYR A 57 -5.98 -2.10 -47.87
C TYR A 57 -6.76 -1.14 -46.95
N LYS A 58 -7.92 -0.63 -47.41
CA LYS A 58 -8.77 0.26 -46.60
C LYS A 58 -9.23 -0.41 -45.31
N GLN A 59 -9.64 -1.67 -45.35
CA GLN A 59 -10.07 -2.41 -44.16
C GLN A 59 -8.92 -2.57 -43.15
N LYS A 60 -7.72 -2.94 -43.61
CA LYS A 60 -6.54 -3.03 -42.74
C LYS A 60 -6.18 -1.69 -42.12
N PHE A 61 -6.23 -0.61 -42.90
CA PHE A 61 -5.95 0.74 -42.41
C PHE A 61 -6.93 1.14 -41.30
N LEU A 62 -8.24 0.93 -41.50
CA LEU A 62 -9.25 1.22 -40.48
C LEU A 62 -9.05 0.38 -39.22
N PHE A 63 -8.75 -0.90 -39.38
CA PHE A 63 -8.51 -1.79 -38.24
C PHE A 63 -7.22 -1.42 -37.48
N ALA A 64 -6.15 -1.06 -38.18
CA ALA A 64 -4.93 -0.57 -37.55
C ALA A 64 -5.17 0.72 -36.75
N ASN A 65 -5.94 1.67 -37.29
CA ASN A 65 -6.30 2.89 -36.56
C ASN A 65 -7.11 2.57 -35.29
N PHE A 66 -8.07 1.65 -35.38
CA PHE A 66 -8.84 1.20 -34.22
C PHE A 66 -7.93 0.60 -33.12
N LEU A 67 -6.99 -0.29 -33.49
CA LEU A 67 -6.06 -0.87 -32.53
C LEU A 67 -5.10 0.17 -31.95
N LEU A 68 -4.69 1.18 -32.75
CA LEU A 68 -3.86 2.28 -32.26
C LEU A 68 -4.61 3.09 -31.18
N GLU A 69 -5.89 3.37 -31.41
CA GLU A 69 -6.76 4.03 -30.43
C GLU A 69 -6.91 3.18 -29.16
N GLU A 70 -7.09 1.86 -29.30
CA GLU A 70 -7.13 0.93 -28.15
C GLU A 70 -5.83 0.99 -27.34
N VAL A 71 -4.66 0.97 -27.99
CA VAL A 71 -3.36 1.10 -27.29
C VAL A 71 -3.27 2.42 -26.53
N ASN A 72 -3.67 3.54 -27.15
CA ASN A 72 -3.63 4.85 -26.52
C ASN A 72 -4.55 4.90 -25.28
N ASN A 73 -5.76 4.35 -25.39
CA ASN A 73 -6.69 4.25 -24.27
C ASN A 73 -6.14 3.38 -23.13
N LEU A 74 -5.54 2.24 -23.45
CA LEU A 74 -4.91 1.38 -22.45
C LEU A 74 -3.73 2.07 -21.75
N LYS A 75 -2.89 2.80 -22.49
CA LYS A 75 -1.77 3.58 -21.92
C LYS A 75 -2.26 4.68 -20.98
N GLU A 76 -3.33 5.38 -21.34
CA GLU A 76 -3.93 6.39 -20.45
C GLU A 76 -4.51 5.76 -19.17
N ASN A 77 -5.10 4.57 -19.26
CA ASN A 77 -5.55 3.84 -18.08
C ASN A 77 -4.39 3.40 -17.18
N VAL A 78 -3.30 2.89 -17.76
CA VAL A 78 -2.05 2.60 -17.03
C VAL A 78 -1.55 3.85 -16.31
N LYS A 79 -1.47 5.00 -17.01
CA LYS A 79 -1.03 6.26 -16.42
C LYS A 79 -1.92 6.71 -15.25
N LYS A 80 -3.24 6.59 -15.37
CA LYS A 80 -4.18 6.90 -14.28
C LYS A 80 -3.99 5.99 -13.08
N LEU A 81 -3.85 4.68 -13.30
CA LEU A 81 -3.61 3.72 -12.22
C LEU A 81 -2.24 3.90 -11.57
N SER A 82 -1.21 4.23 -12.33
CA SER A 82 0.12 4.53 -11.79
C SER A 82 0.11 5.73 -10.85
N LYS A 83 -0.65 6.80 -11.19
CA LYS A 83 -0.88 7.93 -10.27
C LYS A 83 -1.62 7.49 -9.01
N LYS A 84 -2.66 6.67 -9.15
CA LYS A 84 -3.40 6.12 -7.99
C LYS A 84 -2.52 5.25 -7.10
N LEU A 85 -1.63 4.45 -7.69
CA LEU A 85 -0.65 3.62 -6.98
C LEU A 85 0.30 4.48 -6.15
N GLU A 86 0.78 5.59 -6.71
CA GLU A 86 1.67 6.53 -6.02
C GLU A 86 0.99 7.15 -4.79
N ILE A 87 -0.26 7.60 -4.95
CA ILE A 87 -1.08 8.11 -3.84
C ILE A 87 -1.26 7.06 -2.73
N GLU A 88 -1.58 5.81 -3.08
CA GLU A 88 -1.72 4.75 -2.06
C GLU A 88 -0.39 4.40 -1.38
N LYS A 89 0.74 4.45 -2.09
CA LYS A 89 2.08 4.28 -1.50
C LYS A 89 2.40 5.40 -0.49
N GLU A 90 2.09 6.64 -0.82
CA GLU A 90 2.27 7.75 0.12
C GLU A 90 1.41 7.60 1.37
N LYS A 91 0.13 7.21 1.21
CA LYS A 91 -0.74 6.90 2.35
C LYS A 91 -0.18 5.78 3.21
N PHE A 92 0.36 4.72 2.58
CA PHE A 92 1.02 3.63 3.30
C PHE A 92 2.19 4.11 4.15
N LEU A 93 3.08 4.94 3.58
CA LEU A 93 4.23 5.47 4.30
C LEU A 93 3.83 6.35 5.49
N LYS A 94 2.89 7.27 5.28
CA LYS A 94 2.35 8.10 6.38
C LYS A 94 1.75 7.23 7.48
N LYS A 95 0.99 6.20 7.09
CA LYS A 95 0.34 5.32 8.05
C LYS A 95 1.30 4.44 8.84
N LYS A 96 2.35 3.96 8.17
CA LYS A 96 3.43 3.21 8.81
C LYS A 96 4.15 4.08 9.85
N ALA A 97 4.44 5.34 9.52
CA ALA A 97 5.04 6.27 10.46
C ALA A 97 4.14 6.56 11.68
N GLU A 98 2.83 6.73 11.49
CA GLU A 98 1.86 6.86 12.59
C GLU A 98 1.92 5.64 13.55
N LEU A 99 1.98 4.42 12.99
CA LEU A 99 2.07 3.20 13.78
C LEU A 99 3.36 3.13 14.61
N GLU A 100 4.50 3.45 14.00
CA GLU A 100 5.79 3.48 14.71
C GLU A 100 5.79 4.47 15.88
N ILE A 101 5.14 5.63 15.73
CA ILE A 101 4.98 6.60 16.83
C ILE A 101 4.12 6.01 17.95
N ILE A 102 3.00 5.36 17.62
CA ILE A 102 2.11 4.74 18.61
C ILE A 102 2.83 3.63 19.38
N GLU A 103 3.64 2.83 18.70
CA GLU A 103 4.46 1.77 19.33
C GLU A 103 5.47 2.38 20.33
N LYS A 104 6.21 3.42 19.93
CA LYS A 104 7.14 4.14 20.82
C LYS A 104 6.43 4.73 22.04
N LEU A 105 5.24 5.32 21.86
CA LEU A 105 4.45 5.86 22.96
C LEU A 105 3.97 4.77 23.91
N LYS A 106 3.59 3.60 23.38
CA LYS A 106 3.22 2.44 24.20
C LYS A 106 4.42 1.96 25.04
N GLU A 107 5.60 1.83 24.45
CA GLU A 107 6.82 1.43 25.16
C GLU A 107 7.19 2.43 26.27
N LYS A 108 7.15 3.73 25.96
CA LYS A 108 7.41 4.77 26.96
C LYS A 108 6.46 4.66 28.15
N ARG A 109 5.16 4.44 27.89
CA ARG A 109 4.15 4.28 28.95
C ARG A 109 4.34 3.02 29.79
N ILE A 110 4.87 1.94 29.20
CA ILE A 110 5.22 0.72 29.96
C ILE A 110 6.35 1.04 30.92
N LYS A 111 7.44 1.64 30.43
CA LYS A 111 8.60 2.02 31.26
C LYS A 111 8.24 2.97 32.40
N GLU A 112 7.38 3.96 32.13
CA GLU A 112 6.89 4.88 33.18
C GLU A 112 6.07 4.16 34.25
N LYS A 113 5.27 3.15 33.86
CA LYS A 113 4.48 2.35 34.81
C LYS A 113 5.39 1.48 35.68
N GLU A 114 6.36 0.80 35.08
CA GLU A 114 7.36 -0.02 35.79
C GLU A 114 8.12 0.83 36.81
N ARG A 115 8.64 2.01 36.39
CA ARG A 115 9.33 2.94 37.28
C ARG A 115 8.46 3.41 38.45
N TYR A 116 7.18 3.67 38.20
CA TYR A 116 6.26 4.07 39.27
C TYR A 116 6.02 2.93 40.27
N GLU A 117 5.86 1.70 39.79
CA GLU A 117 5.70 0.51 40.63
C GLU A 117 6.96 0.23 41.47
N GLU A 118 8.16 0.42 40.91
CA GLU A 118 9.43 0.34 41.65
C GLU A 118 9.50 1.36 42.79
N ILE A 119 9.20 2.64 42.51
CA ILE A 119 9.19 3.71 43.52
C ILE A 119 8.18 3.41 44.65
N GLN A 120 7.01 2.89 44.31
CA GLN A 120 6.01 2.51 45.33
C GLN A 120 6.50 1.36 46.20
N LEU A 121 7.14 0.35 45.60
CA LEU A 121 7.69 -0.79 46.32
C LEU A 121 8.84 -0.36 47.25
N GLU A 122 9.76 0.49 46.80
CA GLU A 122 10.84 1.03 47.61
C GLU A 122 10.31 1.81 48.82
N ARG A 123 9.29 2.65 48.63
CA ARG A 123 8.65 3.38 49.74
C ARG A 123 8.04 2.43 50.76
N PHE A 124 7.29 1.44 50.29
CA PHE A 124 6.68 0.44 51.16
C PHE A 124 7.71 -0.35 51.96
N LEU A 125 8.78 -0.82 51.31
CA LEU A 125 9.86 -1.56 51.98
C LEU A 125 10.57 -0.70 53.02
N ASN A 126 10.83 0.58 52.73
CA ASN A 126 11.42 1.52 53.68
C ASN A 126 10.50 1.78 54.89
N GLU A 127 9.18 1.90 54.68
CA GLU A 127 8.21 2.02 55.77
C GLU A 127 8.20 0.77 56.66
N VAL A 128 8.17 -0.42 56.07
CA VAL A 128 8.23 -1.69 56.82
C VAL A 128 9.52 -1.80 57.63
N TYR A 129 10.67 -1.50 57.02
CA TYR A 129 11.97 -1.53 57.68
C TYR A 129 12.05 -0.55 58.86
N ASN A 130 11.58 0.69 58.66
CA ASN A 130 11.58 1.71 59.70
C ASN A 130 10.63 1.36 60.87
N ASN A 131 9.49 0.72 60.61
CA ASN A 131 8.58 0.28 61.65
C ASN A 131 9.15 -0.90 62.45
N TYR A 132 9.84 -1.84 61.79
CA TYR A 132 10.50 -2.96 62.44
C TYR A 132 11.62 -2.50 63.39
N ASN A 133 12.45 -1.53 62.98
CA ASN A 133 13.55 -1.02 63.80
C ASN A 133 13.13 0.00 64.89
N ARG A 134 11.85 0.41 64.91
CA ARG A 134 11.28 1.27 65.96
C ARG A 134 10.54 0.48 67.05
N SER A 135 10.36 -0.83 66.86
CA SER A 135 9.77 -1.76 67.83
C SER A 135 10.86 -2.48 68.61
#